data_AF-A0A9E5KHA0-F1
#
_entry.id   AF-A0A9E5KHA0-F1
#
_cell.length_a   1.000
_cell.length_b   1.000
_cell.length_c   1.000
_cell.angle_alpha   90.00
_cell.angle_beta   90.00
_cell.angle_gamma   90.00
#
_symmetry.space_group_name_H-M   'P 1'
#
loop_
_entity.id
_entity.type
_entity.pdbx_description
1 polymer ?
#
loop_
_entity_poly.entity_id
_entity_poly.type
_entity_poly.pdbx_seq_one_letter_code
_entity_poly.pdbx_strand_id
1 'polypeptide(L)'
;MSFALNDRARRLLDRMVADATLLRVTPVDVAGATVVDAGIKTPGGLEAGLLLARICLADLAAVEIVPGGIDDYFCPMVHVRCDHPVAACLGSQYAG
;
A
#
# COMPACT_ATOMS: atom_id res chain seq x y z
N MET A 1 7.28 -22.06 6.88
CA MET A 1 7.75 -21.19 5.79
C MET A 1 7.80 -19.77 6.30
N SER A 2 8.94 -19.08 6.18
CA SER A 2 9.03 -17.65 6.44
C SER A 2 8.68 -16.91 5.15
N PHE A 3 7.72 -16.00 5.18
CA PHE A 3 7.27 -15.24 4.01
C PHE A 3 8.14 -14.02 3.69
N ALA A 4 9.17 -13.74 4.51
CA ALA A 4 10.04 -12.57 4.37
C ALA A 4 9.24 -11.26 4.15
N LEU A 5 8.27 -11.00 5.04
CA LEU A 5 7.24 -9.96 4.86
C LEU A 5 7.85 -8.58 4.53
N ASN A 6 8.91 -8.19 5.26
CA ASN A 6 9.60 -6.92 5.05
C ASN A 6 10.26 -6.83 3.67
N ASP A 7 10.91 -7.89 3.21
CA ASP A 7 11.58 -7.89 1.90
C ASP A 7 10.57 -7.78 0.75
N ARG A 8 9.38 -8.39 0.92
CA ARG A 8 8.27 -8.25 -0.04
C ARG A 8 7.74 -6.82 -0.08
N ALA A 9 7.45 -6.26 1.09
CA ALA A 9 7.00 -4.87 1.22
C ALA A 9 8.04 -3.88 0.67
N ARG A 10 9.33 -4.11 0.94
CA ARG A 10 10.43 -3.25 0.48
C ARG A 10 10.49 -3.15 -1.04
N ARG A 11 10.29 -4.25 -1.78
CA ARG A 11 10.25 -4.21 -3.26
C ARG A 11 9.16 -3.29 -3.79
N LEU A 12 8.01 -3.21 -3.13
CA LEU A 12 6.95 -2.28 -3.52
C LEU A 12 7.29 -0.84 -3.12
N LEU A 13 7.93 -0.63 -1.96
CA LEU A 13 8.42 0.69 -1.57
C LEU A 13 9.46 1.22 -2.57
N ASP A 14 10.40 0.39 -3.01
CA ASP A 14 11.40 0.79 -4.00
C ASP A 14 10.75 1.20 -5.33
N ARG A 15 9.67 0.52 -5.75
CA ARG A 15 8.85 0.95 -6.90
C ARG A 15 8.14 2.26 -6.62
N MET A 16 7.59 2.45 -5.43
CA MET A 16 6.93 3.70 -5.02
C MET A 16 7.88 4.89 -5.10
N VAL A 17 9.14 4.69 -4.71
CA VAL A 17 10.21 5.70 -4.79
C VAL A 17 10.60 5.95 -6.24
N ALA A 18 10.75 4.91 -7.06
CA ALA A 18 11.10 5.04 -8.47
C ALA A 18 10.03 5.81 -9.28
N ASP A 19 8.74 5.57 -8.96
CA ASP A 19 7.59 6.18 -9.63
C ASP A 19 7.01 7.39 -8.86
N ALA A 20 7.78 7.98 -7.93
CA ALA A 20 7.28 8.95 -6.97
C ALA A 20 6.52 10.14 -7.60
N THR A 21 7.02 10.67 -8.72
CA THR A 21 6.35 11.76 -9.45
C THR A 21 5.00 11.34 -10.00
N LEU A 22 4.90 10.16 -10.61
CA LEU A 22 3.65 9.62 -11.17
C LEU A 22 2.63 9.36 -10.07
N LEU A 23 3.09 8.82 -8.94
CA LEU A 23 2.28 8.52 -7.78
C LEU A 23 1.94 9.76 -6.93
N ARG A 24 2.53 10.93 -7.26
CA ARG A 24 2.40 12.20 -6.53
C ARG A 24 2.75 12.04 -5.04
N VAL A 25 3.86 11.37 -4.77
CA VAL A 25 4.44 11.14 -3.44
C VAL A 25 5.87 11.68 -3.38
N THR A 26 6.39 11.89 -2.18
CA THR A 26 7.73 12.48 -2.01
C THR A 26 8.59 11.60 -1.10
N PRO A 27 9.62 10.92 -1.62
CA PRO A 27 10.64 10.31 -0.79
C PRO A 27 11.59 11.37 -0.22
N VAL A 28 11.93 11.24 1.06
CA VAL A 28 12.92 12.05 1.76
C VAL A 28 13.83 11.16 2.60
N ASP A 29 15.09 11.54 2.73
CA ASP A 29 15.99 10.92 3.71
C ASP A 29 15.80 11.60 5.07
N VAL A 30 15.61 10.81 6.11
CA VAL A 30 15.54 11.26 7.50
C VAL A 30 16.47 10.40 8.32
N ALA A 31 17.65 10.94 8.65
CA ALA A 31 18.68 10.25 9.44
C ALA A 31 19.06 8.87 8.86
N GLY A 32 19.17 8.76 7.53
CA GLY A 32 19.50 7.52 6.84
C GLY A 32 18.32 6.58 6.60
N ALA A 33 17.11 6.95 7.01
CA ALA A 33 15.88 6.24 6.68
C ALA A 33 15.18 6.89 5.49
N THR A 34 14.70 6.08 4.55
CA THR A 34 13.78 6.55 3.50
C THR A 34 12.38 6.71 4.08
N VAL A 35 11.88 7.94 4.10
CA VAL A 35 10.49 8.27 4.47
C VAL A 35 9.77 8.70 3.20
N VAL A 36 8.59 8.13 2.92
CA VAL A 36 7.78 8.51 1.77
C VAL A 36 6.53 9.24 2.27
N ASP A 37 6.44 10.53 1.99
CA ASP A 37 5.21 11.29 2.18
C ASP A 37 4.22 10.93 1.07
N ALA A 38 3.14 10.25 1.43
CA ALA A 38 2.10 9.80 0.51
C ALA A 38 0.76 10.55 0.68
N GLY A 39 0.72 11.62 1.49
CA GLY A 39 -0.56 12.32 1.73
C GLY A 39 -0.56 13.49 2.71
N ILE A 40 0.57 13.85 3.34
CA ILE A 40 0.64 14.96 4.31
C ILE A 40 0.88 16.28 3.59
N LYS A 41 2.02 16.42 2.90
CA LYS A 41 2.34 17.60 2.07
C LYS A 41 2.19 17.30 0.58
N THR A 42 1.93 16.04 0.23
CA THR A 42 1.74 15.58 -1.14
C THR A 42 0.29 15.23 -1.41
N PRO A 43 -0.20 15.41 -2.64
CA PRO A 43 -1.56 14.99 -2.99
C PRO A 43 -1.83 13.48 -2.88
N GLY A 44 -0.80 12.61 -2.97
CA GLY A 44 -0.99 11.15 -3.00
C GLY A 44 -1.81 10.70 -4.22
N GLY A 45 -2.58 9.62 -4.13
CA GLY A 45 -3.47 9.22 -5.23
C GLY A 45 -4.00 7.80 -5.08
N LEU A 46 -4.89 7.39 -5.99
CA LEU A 46 -5.48 6.04 -5.98
C LEU A 46 -4.42 4.95 -6.14
N GLU A 47 -3.53 5.08 -7.13
CA GLU A 47 -2.42 4.13 -7.34
C GLU A 47 -1.42 4.14 -6.18
N ALA A 48 -1.13 5.31 -5.60
CA ALA A 48 -0.28 5.40 -4.41
C ALA A 48 -0.92 4.68 -3.21
N GLY A 49 -2.23 4.82 -3.04
CA GLY A 49 -3.02 4.12 -2.02
C GLY A 49 -3.07 2.60 -2.23
N LEU A 50 -3.23 2.15 -3.47
CA LEU A 50 -3.17 0.72 -3.83
C LEU A 50 -1.81 0.12 -3.51
N LEU A 51 -0.73 0.81 -3.87
CA LEU A 51 0.63 0.37 -3.58
C LEU A 51 0.91 0.36 -2.07
N LEU A 52 0.46 1.40 -1.35
CA LEU A 52 0.57 1.48 0.12
C LEU A 52 -0.21 0.34 0.80
N ALA A 53 -1.43 0.07 0.38
CA ALA A 53 -2.22 -1.04 0.93
C ALA A 53 -1.52 -2.39 0.72
N ARG A 54 -0.94 -2.62 -0.46
CA ARG A 54 -0.14 -3.82 -0.74
C ARG A 54 1.15 -3.87 0.08
N ILE A 55 1.81 -2.75 0.33
CA ILE A 55 2.96 -2.66 1.24
C ILE A 55 2.54 -3.11 2.64
N CYS A 56 1.42 -2.60 3.18
CA CYS A 56 0.89 -3.01 4.49
C CYS A 56 0.57 -4.51 4.53
N LEU A 57 0.10 -5.08 3.43
CA LEU A 57 -0.21 -6.52 3.29
C LEU A 57 1.01 -7.38 2.90
N ALA A 58 2.24 -6.83 2.95
CA ALA A 58 3.48 -7.51 2.55
C ALA A 58 3.41 -8.15 1.14
N ASP A 59 2.63 -7.55 0.24
CA ASP A 59 2.35 -8.05 -1.10
C ASP A 59 1.84 -9.51 -1.13
N LEU A 60 1.15 -9.95 -0.09
CA LEU A 60 0.52 -11.27 0.00
C LEU A 60 -0.99 -11.25 -0.34
N ALA A 61 -1.47 -10.10 -0.81
CA ALA A 61 -2.86 -9.90 -1.20
C ALA A 61 -2.94 -9.10 -2.51
N ALA A 62 -3.93 -9.44 -3.34
CA ALA A 62 -4.33 -8.59 -4.44
C ALA A 62 -5.25 -7.48 -3.91
N VAL A 63 -4.99 -6.24 -4.30
CA VAL A 63 -5.76 -5.06 -3.91
C VAL A 63 -6.10 -4.29 -5.19
N GLU A 64 -7.38 -4.08 -5.44
CA GLU A 64 -7.89 -3.44 -6.66
C GLU A 64 -8.99 -2.43 -6.30
N ILE A 65 -9.09 -1.35 -7.07
CA ILE A 65 -10.25 -0.45 -7.02
C ILE A 65 -11.25 -0.93 -8.06
N VAL A 66 -12.48 -1.18 -7.62
CA VAL A 66 -13.58 -1.62 -8.48
C VAL A 66 -14.75 -0.63 -8.40
N PRO A 67 -15.58 -0.51 -9.45
CA PRO A 67 -16.84 0.21 -9.35
C PRO A 67 -17.70 -0.39 -8.24
N GLY A 68 -18.36 0.46 -7.46
CA GLY A 68 -19.24 0.00 -6.40
C GLY A 68 -20.13 1.11 -5.86
N GLY A 69 -20.68 0.86 -4.69
CA GLY A 69 -21.52 1.80 -3.98
C GLY A 69 -21.91 1.30 -2.59
N ILE A 70 -22.36 2.24 -1.77
CA ILE A 70 -22.91 2.00 -0.44
C ILE A 70 -24.31 2.61 -0.45
N ASP A 71 -25.33 1.78 -0.26
CA ASP A 71 -26.74 2.15 -0.41
C ASP A 71 -26.99 2.86 -1.76
N ASP A 72 -27.47 4.10 -1.73
CA ASP A 72 -27.78 4.92 -2.90
C ASP A 72 -26.56 5.71 -3.45
N TYR A 73 -25.38 5.53 -2.87
CA TYR A 73 -24.17 6.26 -3.26
C TYR A 73 -23.25 5.43 -4.14
N PHE A 74 -22.96 5.90 -5.34
CA PHE A 74 -21.92 5.33 -6.19
C PHE A 74 -20.54 5.83 -5.76
N CYS A 75 -19.67 4.92 -5.36
CA CYS A 75 -18.29 5.23 -5.00
C CYS A 75 -17.34 4.07 -5.36
N PRO A 76 -16.05 4.36 -5.62
CA PRO A 76 -15.06 3.31 -5.81
C PRO A 76 -14.92 2.47 -4.53
N MET A 77 -14.87 1.14 -4.68
CA MET A 77 -14.66 0.19 -3.60
C MET A 77 -13.28 -0.44 -3.70
N VAL A 78 -12.66 -0.74 -2.56
CA VAL A 78 -11.40 -1.51 -2.53
C VAL A 78 -11.74 -2.98 -2.36
N HIS A 79 -11.33 -3.80 -3.32
CA HIS A 79 -11.46 -5.25 -3.27
C HIS A 79 -10.11 -5.88 -2.88
N VAL A 80 -10.10 -6.68 -1.81
CA VAL A 80 -8.91 -7.35 -1.28
C VAL A 80 -9.11 -8.86 -1.32
N ARG A 81 -8.16 -9.59 -1.90
CA ARG A 81 -8.14 -11.06 -1.95
C ARG A 81 -6.82 -11.58 -1.39
N CYS A 82 -6.86 -12.52 -0.44
CA CYS A 82 -5.69 -12.99 0.29
C CYS A 82 -5.82 -14.46 0.71
N ASP A 83 -4.82 -15.28 0.36
CA ASP A 83 -4.72 -16.70 0.74
C ASP A 83 -3.87 -16.92 2.02
N HIS A 84 -3.30 -15.84 2.56
CA HIS A 84 -2.43 -15.86 3.74
C HIS A 84 -2.87 -14.86 4.82
N PRO A 85 -4.13 -14.89 5.28
CA PRO A 85 -4.71 -13.83 6.11
C PRO A 85 -4.00 -13.61 7.45
N VAL A 86 -3.48 -14.68 8.09
CA VAL A 86 -2.74 -14.52 9.35
C VAL A 86 -1.44 -13.75 9.13
N ALA A 87 -0.67 -14.07 8.08
CA ALA A 87 0.59 -13.40 7.79
C ALA A 87 0.39 -11.98 7.24
N ALA A 88 -0.54 -11.82 6.30
CA ALA A 88 -0.79 -10.55 5.62
C ALA A 88 -1.59 -9.57 6.48
N CYS A 89 -2.70 -10.02 7.08
CA CYS A 89 -3.61 -9.13 7.78
C CYS A 89 -3.18 -8.91 9.24
N LEU A 90 -2.89 -9.97 9.99
CA LEU A 90 -2.50 -9.82 11.41
C LEU A 90 -1.00 -9.56 11.59
N GLY A 91 -0.16 -10.25 10.82
CA GLY A 91 1.29 -10.15 10.93
C GLY A 91 1.93 -8.96 10.20
N SER A 92 1.15 -8.18 9.45
CA SER A 92 1.68 -7.06 8.65
C SER A 92 0.72 -5.87 8.58
N GLN A 93 -0.51 -6.04 8.10
CA GLN A 93 -1.43 -4.92 7.86
C GLN A 93 -1.99 -4.31 9.15
N TYR A 94 -2.24 -5.14 10.16
CA TYR A 94 -2.86 -4.74 11.41
C TYR A 94 -2.05 -3.64 12.10
N ALA A 95 -2.72 -2.55 12.46
CA ALA A 95 -2.13 -1.42 13.16
C ALA A 95 -2.24 -1.60 14.68
N GLY A 96 -1.47 -2.51 15.25
CA GLY A 96 -1.40 -2.68 16.71
C GLY A 96 -0.08 -3.21 17.21
#